data_AF-A0A972AFU2-F1
#
_entry.id   AF-A0A972AFU2-F1
#
_cell.length_a   1.000
_cell.length_b   1.000
_cell.length_c   1.000
_cell.angle_alpha   90.00
_cell.angle_beta   90.00
_cell.angle_gamma   90.00
#
_symmetry.space_group_name_H-M   'P 1'
#
loop_
_entity.id
_entity.type
_entity.pdbx_description
1 polymer ?
#
loop_
_entity_poly.entity_id
_entity_poly.type
_entity_poly.pdbx_seq_one_letter_code
_entity_poly.pdbx_strand_id
1 'polypeptide(L)' 'MLRMHVFLVGMSGGGKTTLGRKAAANLSLRFVDTDQRVSELMGLSVNEIY' A
#
# COMPACT_ATOMS: atom_id res chain seq x y z
N MET A 1 -5.29 -17.17 -10.10
CA MET A 1 -5.13 -16.24 -8.96
C MET A 1 -3.74 -16.43 -8.37
N LEU A 2 -3.00 -15.33 -8.17
CA LEU A 2 -1.76 -15.38 -7.38
C LEU A 2 -2.10 -15.75 -5.94
N ARG A 3 -1.31 -16.65 -5.34
CA ARG A 3 -1.46 -17.09 -3.95
C ARG A 3 -0.53 -16.35 -2.97
N MET A 4 0.17 -15.34 -3.44
CA MET A 4 1.18 -14.60 -2.67
C MET A 4 0.91 -13.10 -2.72
N HIS A 5 1.44 -12.40 -1.72
CA HIS A 5 1.44 -10.94 -1.68
C HIS A 5 2.50 -10.37 -2.62
N VAL A 6 2.20 -9.21 -3.20
CA VAL A 6 3.14 -8.39 -3.95
C VAL A 6 3.42 -7.14 -3.14
N PHE A 7 4.69 -6.91 -2.81
CA PHE A 7 5.12 -5.73 -2.07
C PHE A 7 5.76 -4.73 -3.02
N LEU A 8 5.30 -3.48 -2.97
CA LEU A 8 5.89 -2.38 -3.70
C LEU A 8 6.76 -1.56 -2.75
N VAL A 9 8.07 -1.59 -2.96
CA VAL A 9 9.07 -0.86 -2.15
C VAL A 9 9.68 0.30 -2.94
N GLY A 10 10.14 1.33 -2.24
CA GLY A 10 10.76 2.51 -2.83
C GLY A 10 10.38 3.81 -2.13
N MET A 11 10.98 4.93 -2.56
CA MET A 11 10.79 6.26 -1.96
C MET A 11 9.35 6.75 -2.00
N SER A 12 8.96 7.60 -1.04
CA SER A 12 7.71 8.36 -1.12
C SER A 12 7.66 9.20 -2.41
N GLY A 13 6.47 9.37 -2.99
CA GLY A 13 6.32 10.01 -4.30
C GLY A 13 6.74 9.17 -5.52
N GLY A 14 7.38 8.01 -5.34
CA GLY A 14 7.81 7.12 -6.42
C GLY A 14 6.69 6.38 -7.18
N GLY A 15 5.43 6.79 -7.03
CA GLY A 15 4.29 6.21 -7.76
C GLY A 15 3.78 4.86 -7.25
N LYS A 16 4.25 4.37 -6.11
CA LYS A 16 3.89 3.04 -5.54
C LYS A 16 2.39 2.85 -5.38
N THR A 17 1.68 3.84 -4.83
CA THR A 17 0.23 3.77 -4.63
C THR A 17 -0.53 3.73 -5.95
N THR A 18 -0.08 4.51 -6.95
CA THR A 18 -0.67 4.53 -8.29
C THR A 18 -0.46 3.21 -9.03
N LEU A 19 0.76 2.67 -9.02
CA LEU A 19 1.08 1.39 -9.62
C LEU A 19 0.36 0.24 -8.91
N GLY A 20 0.35 0.24 -7.57
CA GLY A 20 -0.25 -0.80 -6.76
C GLY A 20 -1.75 -0.94 -7.00
N ARG A 21 -2.49 0.16 -7.12
CA ARG A 21 -3.91 0.12 -7.48
C ARG A 21 -4.15 -0.53 -8.85
N LYS A 22 -3.35 -0.15 -9.86
CA LYS A 22 -3.44 -0.74 -11.21
C LYS A 22 -3.07 -2.22 -11.22
N ALA A 23 -1.98 -2.58 -10.54
CA ALA A 23 -1.52 -3.97 -10.42
C ALA A 23 -2.55 -4.84 -9.70
N ALA A 24 -3.13 -4.37 -8.60
CA ALA A 24 -4.16 -5.09 -7.86
C ALA A 24 -5.40 -5.37 -8.72
N ALA A 25 -5.88 -4.37 -9.48
CA ALA A 25 -7.00 -4.54 -10.41
C ALA A 25 -6.67 -5.59 -11.49
N ASN A 26 -5.51 -5.48 -12.14
CA ASN A 26 -5.10 -6.39 -13.22
C ASN A 26 -4.87 -7.83 -12.74
N LEU A 27 -4.39 -8.01 -11.50
CA LEU A 27 -4.08 -9.32 -10.93
C LEU A 27 -5.23 -9.91 -10.11
N SER A 28 -6.37 -9.22 -10.02
CA SER A 28 -7.50 -9.58 -9.15
C SER A 28 -7.07 -9.79 -7.69
N LEU A 29 -6.25 -8.87 -7.18
CA LEU A 29 -5.78 -8.82 -5.80
C LEU A 29 -6.41 -7.64 -5.06
N ARG A 30 -6.41 -7.68 -3.74
CA ARG A 30 -6.74 -6.51 -2.92
C ARG A 30 -5.52 -5.59 -2.85
N PHE A 31 -5.74 -4.30 -3.05
CA PHE A 31 -4.75 -3.27 -2.75
C PHE A 31 -4.78 -2.95 -1.24
N VAL A 32 -3.61 -2.85 -0.63
CA VAL A 32 -3.43 -2.45 0.77
C VAL A 32 -2.34 -1.38 0.81
N ASP A 33 -2.64 -0.24 1.43
CA ASP A 33 -1.65 0.79 1.76
C ASP A 33 -1.16 0.57 3.19
N THR A 34 0.14 0.33 3.36
CA THR A 34 0.73 -0.01 4.66
C THR A 34 0.76 1.19 5.60
N ASP A 35 0.97 2.39 5.08
CA ASP A 35 1.06 3.61 5.91
C ASP A 35 -0.32 3.93 6.49
N GLN A 36 -1.36 3.80 5.66
CA GLN A 36 -2.74 3.91 6.13
C GLN A 36 -3.05 2.84 7.19
N ARG A 37 -2.63 1.58 6.98
CA ARG A 37 -2.91 0.50 7.93
C ARG A 37 -2.25 0.73 9.29
N VAL A 38 -1.02 1.23 9.29
CA VAL A 38 -0.30 1.58 10.53
C VAL A 38 -0.99 2.76 11.22
N SER A 39 -1.36 3.80 10.47
CA SER A 39 -2.11 4.96 10.97
C SER A 39 -3.43 4.55 11.65
N GLU A 40 -4.22 3.70 11.00
CA GLU A 40 -5.48 3.17 11.57
C GLU A 40 -5.26 2.38 12.86
N LEU A 41 -4.20 1.57 12.93
CA LEU A 41 -3.88 0.77 14.11
C LEU A 41 -3.42 1.62 15.29
N MET A 42 -2.73 2.74 15.01
CA MET A 42 -2.20 3.63 16.05
C MET A 42 -3.18 4.73 16.45
N GLY A 43 -4.20 5.01 15.64
CA GLY A 43 -5.12 6.13 15.86
C GLY A 43 -4.45 7.51 15.68
N LEU A 44 -3.33 7.55 14.96
CA LEU A 44 -2.53 8.75 14.67
C LEU A 44 -2.42 8.92 13.16
N SER A 45 -2.28 10.16 12.67
CA SER A 45 -2.02 10.42 11.26
C SER A 45 -0.63 9.93 10.84
N VAL A 46 -0.43 9.68 9.54
CA VAL A 46 0.88 9.24 9.00
C VAL A 46 2.00 10.23 9.37
N ASN A 47 1.72 11.54 9.32
CA ASN A 47 2.69 12.59 9.67
C ASN A 47 3.02 12.65 11.18
N GLU A 48 2.21 12.05 12.04
CA GLU A 48 2.51 11.94 13.48
C GLU A 48 3.35 10.70 13.78
N ILE A 49 3.39 9.72 12.88
CA ILE A 49 4.12 8.44 13.04
C ILE A 49 5.52 8.52 12.43
N TYR A 50 5.68 9.22 11.31
CA TYR A 50 6.91 9.33 10.52
C TYR A 50 7.28 10.79 10.26
#